data_AF-A0A3B0T2W1-F1
#
_entry.id   AF-A0A3B0T2W1-F1
#
_cell.length_a   1.000
_cell.length_b   1.000
_cell.length_c   1.000
_cell.angle_alpha   90.00
_cell.angle_beta   90.00
_cell.angle_gamma   90.00
#
_symmetry.space_group_name_H-M   'P 1'
#
loop_
_entity.id
_entity.type
_entity.pdbx_description
1 polymer ?
#
loop_
_entity_poly.entity_id
_entity_poly.type
_entity_poly.pdbx_seq_one_letter_code
_entity_poly.pdbx_strand_id
1 'polypeptide(L)' 'KPDKGAAIIADDITLGHVMSTADTTALALIRLDRWGKAKAAGANIKCEGQLLRLRVPDYLKQE' A
#
# COMPACT_ATOMS: atom_id res chain seq x y z
N LYS A 1 1.93 13.60 2.44
CA LYS A 1 1.27 12.92 1.30
C LYS A 1 2.39 12.30 0.50
N PRO A 2 2.41 10.98 0.29
CA PRO A 2 3.52 10.34 -0.41
C PRO A 2 3.57 10.79 -1.87
N ASP A 3 4.78 10.88 -2.44
CA ASP A 3 4.94 11.30 -3.82
C ASP A 3 4.58 10.17 -4.81
N LYS A 4 4.26 10.56 -6.05
CA LYS A 4 4.09 9.58 -7.13
C LYS A 4 5.41 8.83 -7.32
N GLY A 5 5.34 7.50 -7.37
CA GLY A 5 6.50 6.63 -7.45
C GLY A 5 7.09 6.25 -6.09
N ALA A 6 6.62 6.83 -4.98
CA ALA A 6 7.09 6.48 -3.65
C ALA A 6 6.82 5.00 -3.34
N ALA A 7 7.81 4.34 -2.73
CA ALA A 7 7.75 2.93 -2.40
C ALA A 7 6.85 2.67 -1.18
N ILE A 8 5.95 1.70 -1.33
CA ILE A 8 5.12 1.21 -0.23
C ILE A 8 5.76 -0.05 0.31
N ILE A 9 6.11 -0.02 1.58
CA ILE A 9 6.95 -1.01 2.24
C ILE A 9 6.14 -1.61 3.41
N ALA A 10 6.23 -2.92 3.60
CA ALA A 10 5.84 -3.57 4.84
C ALA A 10 7.08 -4.19 5.46
N ASP A 11 7.40 -3.75 6.67
CA ASP A 11 8.70 -3.98 7.32
C ASP A 11 9.86 -3.57 6.40
N ASP A 12 10.53 -4.53 5.76
CA ASP A 12 11.65 -4.30 4.81
C ASP A 12 11.35 -4.79 3.38
N ILE A 13 10.09 -5.14 3.09
CA ILE A 13 9.69 -5.69 1.78
C ILE A 13 8.85 -4.65 1.02
N THR A 14 9.30 -4.29 -0.18
CA THR A 14 8.51 -3.46 -1.08
C THR A 14 7.26 -4.20 -1.55
N LEU A 15 6.10 -3.67 -1.23
CA LEU A 15 4.79 -4.14 -1.71
C LEU A 15 4.46 -3.59 -3.10
N GLY A 16 4.88 -2.36 -3.40
CA GLY A 16 4.58 -1.68 -4.65
C GLY A 16 4.91 -0.18 -4.60
N HIS A 17 4.24 0.60 -5.46
CA HIS A 17 4.50 2.03 -5.60
C HIS A 17 3.22 2.86 -5.71
N VAL A 18 3.30 4.10 -5.25
CA VAL A 18 2.24 5.10 -5.40
C VAL A 18 2.11 5.51 -6.86
N MET A 19 0.89 5.47 -7.39
CA MET A 19 0.58 5.79 -8.79
C MET A 19 0.04 7.22 -8.95
N SER A 20 -0.80 7.64 -8.02
CA SER A 20 -1.45 8.96 -8.04
C SER A 20 -1.86 9.33 -6.63
N THR A 21 -1.89 10.61 -6.31
CA THR A 21 -2.23 11.10 -4.97
C THR A 21 -3.22 12.25 -5.04
N ALA A 22 -4.21 12.27 -4.13
CA ALA A 22 -5.21 13.32 -3.98
C ALA A 22 -5.42 13.59 -2.47
N ASP A 23 -5.13 14.82 -2.04
CA ASP A 23 -5.14 15.24 -0.63
C ASP A 23 -4.43 14.26 0.33
N THR A 24 -5.20 13.56 1.15
CA THR A 24 -4.73 12.58 2.15
C THR A 24 -4.79 11.13 1.65
N THR A 25 -5.20 10.92 0.40
CA THR A 25 -5.37 9.59 -0.21
C THR A 25 -4.43 9.39 -1.40
N ALA A 26 -4.13 8.12 -1.68
CA ALA A 26 -3.29 7.72 -2.79
C ALA A 26 -3.82 6.43 -3.42
N LEU A 27 -3.66 6.33 -4.73
CA LEU A 27 -3.78 5.08 -5.47
C LEU A 27 -2.39 4.47 -5.62
N ALA A 28 -2.32 3.15 -5.48
CA ALA A 28 -1.08 2.42 -5.54
C ALA A 28 -1.23 1.12 -6.32
N LEU A 29 -0.17 0.73 -7.01
CA LEU A 29 -0.06 -0.58 -7.62
C LEU A 29 0.63 -1.51 -6.60
N ILE A 30 -0.10 -2.49 -6.07
CA ILE A 30 0.36 -3.38 -5.01
C ILE A 30 0.34 -4.83 -5.49
N ARG A 31 1.40 -5.57 -5.15
CA ARG A 31 1.47 -7.02 -5.33
C ARG A 31 0.67 -7.75 -4.25
N LEU A 32 -0.42 -8.40 -4.64
CA LEU A 32 -1.34 -9.08 -3.72
C LEU A 32 -0.67 -10.23 -2.94
N ASP A 33 0.27 -10.95 -3.56
CA ASP A 33 1.02 -12.04 -2.91
C ASP A 33 1.85 -11.54 -1.72
N ARG A 34 2.47 -10.36 -1.87
CA ARG A 34 3.27 -9.72 -0.82
C ARG A 34 2.39 -9.10 0.25
N TRP A 35 1.30 -8.46 -0.17
CA TRP A 35 0.34 -7.91 0.77
C TRP A 35 -0.30 -8.99 1.63
N GLY A 36 -0.69 -10.13 1.07
CA GLY A 36 -1.24 -11.26 1.83
C GLY A 36 -0.30 -11.73 2.95
N LYS A 37 0.99 -11.86 2.64
CA LYS A 37 2.02 -12.21 3.63
C LYS A 37 2.19 -11.14 4.71
N ALA A 38 2.31 -9.87 4.31
CA ALA A 38 2.43 -8.75 5.24
C ALA A 38 1.23 -8.65 6.19
N LYS A 39 0.01 -8.85 5.66
CA LYS A 39 -1.22 -8.86 6.44
C LYS A 39 -1.25 -10.01 7.45
N ALA A 40 -0.87 -11.22 7.03
CA ALA A 40 -0.79 -12.38 7.91
C ALA A 40 0.25 -12.20 9.04
N ALA A 41 1.34 -11.49 8.76
CA ALA A 41 2.38 -11.15 9.73
C ALA A 41 2.03 -9.96 10.65
N GLY A 42 0.92 -9.26 10.39
CA GLY A 42 0.57 -8.03 11.12
C GLY A 42 1.54 -6.86 10.88
N ALA A 43 2.24 -6.88 9.74
CA ALA A 43 3.28 -5.92 9.41
C ALA A 43 2.72 -4.49 9.27
N ASN A 44 3.51 -3.52 9.71
CA ASN A 44 3.18 -2.11 9.54
C ASN A 44 3.51 -1.66 8.11
N ILE A 45 2.53 -1.07 7.43
CA ILE A 45 2.70 -0.57 6.07
C ILE A 45 3.13 0.88 6.13
N LYS A 46 4.25 1.19 5.49
CA LYS A 46 4.87 2.51 5.47
C LYS A 46 5.11 2.98 4.04
N CYS A 47 5.10 4.30 3.86
CA CYS A 47 5.59 4.97 2.67
C CYS A 47 6.28 6.25 3.11
N GLU A 48 7.54 6.45 2.73
CA GLU A 48 8.34 7.63 3.16
C GLU A 48 8.32 7.82 4.69
N GLY A 49 8.37 6.71 5.45
CA GLY A 49 8.31 6.73 6.92
C GLY A 49 6.92 6.95 7.53
N GLN A 50 5.90 7.29 6.72
CA GLN A 50 4.53 7.48 7.19
C GLN A 50 3.75 6.16 7.20
N LEU A 51 3.01 5.89 8.29
CA LEU A 51 2.11 4.73 8.35
C LEU A 51 0.93 4.91 7.40
N LEU A 52 0.64 3.88 6.62
CA LEU A 52 -0.47 3.84 5.67
C LEU A 52 -1.47 2.76 6.05
N ARG A 53 -2.73 3.04 5.74
CA ARG A 53 -3.80 2.04 5.77
C ARG A 53 -4.17 1.66 4.34
N LEU A 54 -3.86 0.44 3.93
CA LEU A 54 -4.33 -0.10 2.66
C LEU A 54 -5.83 -0.42 2.75
N ARG A 55 -6.59 0.02 1.76
CA ARG A 55 -8.00 -0.35 1.55
C ARG A 55 -8.16 -0.84 0.12
N VAL A 56 -8.76 -2.02 -0.06
CA VAL A 56 -9.29 -2.42 -1.36
C VAL A 56 -10.67 -1.78 -1.51
N PRO A 57 -10.89 -0.97 -2.55
CA PRO A 57 -12.18 -0.38 -2.82
C PRO A 57 -13.26 -1.45 -3.02
N ASP A 58 -14.49 -1.17 -2.58
CA ASP A 58 -15.56 -2.15 -2.58
C ASP A 58 -15.93 -2.61 -4.00
N TYR A 59 -15.82 -1.74 -5.00
CA TYR A 59 -16.06 -2.07 -6.41
C TYR A 59 -15.02 -3.02 -7.04
N LEU A 60 -13.89 -3.28 -6.38
CA LEU A 60 -12.86 -4.23 -6.81
C LEU A 60 -12.94 -5.57 -6.07
N LYS A 61 -13.87 -5.73 -5.12
CA LYS A 61 -14.10 -7.02 -4.46
C LYS A 61 -14.75 -7.95 -5.49
N GLN A 62 -14.01 -8.98 -5.92
CA GLN A 62 -14.56 -10.08 -6.70
C GLN A 62 -15.04 -11.14 -5.72
N GLU A 63 -16.32 -11.52 -5.83
CA GLU A 63 -16.95 -12.61 -5.07
C GLU A 63 -16.39 -13.98 -5.43
#